data_AF-A0A1G3JSH2-F1
#
_entry.id   AF-A0A1G3JSH2-F1
#
_cell.length_a   1.000
_cell.length_b   1.000
_cell.length_c   1.000
_cell.angle_alpha   90.00
_cell.angle_beta   90.00
_cell.angle_gamma   90.00
#
_symmetry.space_group_name_H-M   'P 1'
#
loop_
_entity.id
_entity.type
_entity.pdbx_description
1 polymer ?
#
loop_
_entity_poly.entity_id
_entity_poly.type
_entity_poly.pdbx_seq_one_letter_code
_entity_poly.pdbx_strand_id
1 'polypeptide(L)'
;MADYLDELEHRTDASDPTYGDTEIQNYTINFGPQHPAAHGVLRLVMELEGEIVERCDPHVGLLHRGTEKLIEYKTYLQALPYFDRLDYCSPLGMEHSYVLAIEKLLNLEVPLRAQYLRVFFAELTRICNHMLNLGSHVMDVGAMTPNLWMFEIREDCLNFFERASGARMHSAYFRPGGVHQDVPLKLLTDIADWLDTRLPRLFEDAISLVADNRIFKQRNVDIAVVSKEDALKWGFSGPMIRGSGIPWDIRKSQPYDVYDRVDFDVPVGTNFDCYDRFMVRVEEVRQSARIMKQCLNDMPEGPIASFDRKVSPPKRGEMKRSMEALIHHFKLYTEGFHVPAGEVYVATESPKGEFGVYLVADGSNKPYRCKIRPTAFSHLQAMDFMMKGHMLADTTAVLGAMDIVFGECDR
;
A
#
# COMPACT_ATOMS: atom_id res chain seq x y z
N MET A 1 -56.57 -33.55 12.62
CA MET A 1 -56.04 -32.86 13.83
C MET A 1 -55.22 -33.82 14.70
N ALA A 2 -55.56 -35.11 14.78
CA ALA A 2 -54.70 -36.12 15.42
C ALA A 2 -53.53 -36.57 14.51
N ASP A 3 -53.79 -36.82 13.22
CA ASP A 3 -52.75 -37.32 12.30
C ASP A 3 -51.61 -36.31 11.99
N TYR A 4 -51.85 -35.02 12.20
CA TYR A 4 -50.83 -33.97 12.06
C TYR A 4 -49.90 -33.86 13.29
N LEU A 5 -50.33 -34.39 14.45
CA LEU A 5 -49.52 -34.41 15.67
C LEU A 5 -48.55 -35.61 15.66
N ASP A 6 -48.98 -36.75 15.13
CA ASP A 6 -48.11 -37.95 15.00
C ASP A 6 -46.94 -37.75 14.01
N GLU A 7 -47.11 -36.93 12.95
CA GLU A 7 -46.01 -36.56 12.04
C GLU A 7 -45.00 -35.58 12.67
N LEU A 8 -45.41 -34.83 13.70
CA LEU A 8 -44.53 -33.94 14.47
C LEU A 8 -43.75 -34.71 15.56
N GLU A 9 -44.32 -35.78 16.11
CA GLU A 9 -43.66 -36.62 17.13
C GLU A 9 -42.65 -37.63 16.54
N HIS A 10 -42.71 -37.90 15.22
CA HIS A 10 -41.80 -38.84 14.53
C HIS A 10 -40.82 -38.20 13.54
N ARG A 11 -40.68 -36.87 13.51
CA ARG A 11 -39.44 -36.28 13.01
C ARG A 11 -38.38 -36.53 14.06
N THR A 12 -37.66 -37.63 13.89
CA THR A 12 -36.38 -37.88 14.53
C THR A 12 -35.52 -36.63 14.35
N ASP A 13 -35.42 -35.83 15.42
CA ASP A 13 -34.28 -34.96 15.62
C ASP A 13 -33.05 -35.80 15.30
N ALA A 14 -32.17 -35.24 14.48
CA ALA A 14 -30.92 -35.87 14.14
C ALA A 14 -30.20 -36.19 15.45
N SER A 15 -30.22 -37.47 15.83
CA SER A 15 -29.40 -38.11 16.86
C SER A 15 -29.06 -37.20 18.04
N ASP A 16 -29.83 -37.30 19.13
CA ASP A 16 -29.31 -36.99 20.47
C ASP A 16 -27.91 -37.64 20.59
N PRO A 17 -26.85 -36.87 20.91
CA PRO A 17 -25.50 -37.41 20.93
C PRO A 17 -25.41 -38.53 21.96
N THR A 18 -25.14 -39.73 21.47
CA THR A 18 -24.86 -40.90 22.29
C THR A 18 -23.73 -40.60 23.26
N TYR A 19 -23.84 -41.09 24.50
CA TYR A 19 -22.81 -40.96 25.53
C TYR A 19 -21.49 -41.61 25.04
N GLY A 20 -20.62 -40.80 24.44
CA GLY A 20 -19.42 -41.24 23.73
C GLY A 20 -19.00 -40.33 22.58
N ASP A 21 -19.94 -39.56 21.99
CA ASP A 21 -19.62 -38.51 21.01
C ASP A 21 -19.31 -37.22 21.77
N THR A 22 -18.05 -37.02 22.13
CA THR A 22 -17.58 -35.68 22.54
C THR A 22 -17.64 -34.78 21.31
N GLU A 23 -18.72 -34.01 21.16
CA GLU A 23 -18.71 -32.86 20.26
C GLU A 23 -17.55 -31.95 20.68
N ILE A 24 -16.59 -31.79 19.78
CA ILE A 24 -15.47 -30.88 19.97
C ILE A 24 -16.06 -29.47 20.01
N GLN A 25 -16.13 -28.89 21.22
CA GLN A 25 -16.59 -27.51 21.37
C GLN A 25 -15.47 -26.58 20.91
N ASN A 26 -15.68 -25.96 19.75
CA ASN A 26 -14.81 -24.90 19.27
C ASN A 26 -14.90 -23.68 20.20
N TYR A 27 -13.75 -23.16 20.61
CA TYR A 27 -13.66 -21.98 21.46
C TYR A 27 -13.56 -20.74 20.58
N THR A 28 -14.47 -19.78 20.76
CA THR A 28 -14.42 -18.51 20.06
C THR A 28 -13.59 -17.50 20.84
N ILE A 29 -12.52 -16.97 20.25
CA ILE A 29 -11.70 -15.89 20.82
C ILE A 29 -11.82 -14.64 19.96
N ASN A 30 -11.96 -13.49 20.61
CA ASN A 30 -11.91 -12.20 19.96
C ASN A 30 -10.52 -11.59 20.12
N PHE A 31 -9.82 -11.43 19.01
CA PHE A 31 -8.51 -10.78 18.95
C PHE A 31 -8.70 -9.34 18.47
N GLY A 32 -8.51 -8.39 19.40
CA GLY A 32 -8.73 -6.96 19.17
C GLY A 32 -10.09 -6.45 19.68
N PRO A 33 -10.44 -5.17 19.42
CA PRO A 33 -9.77 -4.22 18.52
C PRO A 33 -8.45 -3.66 19.06
N GLN A 34 -8.22 -3.75 20.37
CA GLN A 34 -6.98 -3.29 20.99
C GLN A 34 -6.04 -4.47 21.23
N HIS A 35 -5.09 -4.68 20.31
CA HIS A 35 -4.01 -5.65 20.46
C HIS A 35 -2.75 -5.12 19.76
N PRO A 36 -1.54 -5.26 20.35
CA PRO A 36 -0.30 -4.74 19.74
C PRO A 36 -0.06 -5.24 18.32
N ALA A 37 -0.21 -6.54 18.08
CA ALA A 37 0.00 -7.16 16.76
C ALA A 37 -1.12 -6.88 15.74
N ALA A 38 -2.21 -6.20 16.14
CA ALA A 38 -3.25 -5.77 15.21
C ALA A 38 -2.88 -4.47 14.47
N HIS A 39 -1.77 -3.80 14.82
CA HIS A 39 -1.25 -2.59 14.16
C HIS A 39 -2.31 -1.56 13.74
N GLY A 40 -3.21 -1.24 14.67
CA GLY A 40 -4.33 -0.35 14.42
C GLY A 40 -5.59 -0.86 15.10
N VAL A 41 -6.68 -0.94 14.33
CA VAL A 41 -8.00 -1.33 14.81
C VAL A 41 -8.54 -2.48 13.97
N LEU A 42 -8.16 -3.70 14.33
CA LEU A 42 -8.67 -4.92 13.72
C LEU A 42 -9.31 -5.79 14.78
N ARG A 43 -10.51 -6.30 14.48
CA ARG A 43 -11.21 -7.28 15.30
C ARG A 43 -11.29 -8.59 14.53
N LEU A 44 -10.51 -9.59 14.95
CA LEU A 44 -10.56 -10.95 14.40
C LEU A 44 -11.35 -11.84 15.35
N VAL A 45 -12.47 -12.39 14.90
CA VAL A 45 -13.20 -13.43 15.63
C VAL A 45 -12.69 -14.78 15.12
N MET A 46 -11.96 -15.49 15.96
CA MET A 46 -11.37 -16.78 15.61
C MET A 46 -12.11 -17.91 16.33
N GLU A 47 -12.44 -18.97 15.60
CA GLU A 47 -12.93 -20.23 16.14
C GLU A 47 -11.75 -21.20 16.20
N LEU A 48 -11.42 -21.66 17.41
CA LEU A 48 -10.26 -22.48 17.70
C LEU A 48 -10.68 -23.89 18.11
N GLU A 49 -9.97 -24.88 17.57
CA GLU A 49 -9.93 -26.24 18.09
C GLU A 49 -8.62 -26.42 18.88
N GLY A 50 -8.70 -26.22 20.20
CA GLY A 50 -7.50 -26.15 21.04
C GLY A 50 -6.64 -24.93 20.69
N GLU A 51 -5.49 -25.15 20.06
CA GLU A 51 -4.58 -24.09 19.59
C GLU A 51 -4.69 -23.81 18.08
N ILE A 52 -5.37 -24.67 17.33
CA ILE A 52 -5.48 -24.62 15.87
C ILE A 52 -6.66 -23.74 15.48
N VAL A 53 -6.44 -22.85 14.52
CA VAL A 53 -7.48 -21.99 13.95
C VAL A 53 -8.27 -22.75 12.88
N GLU A 54 -9.56 -22.96 13.12
CA GLU A 54 -10.47 -23.58 12.13
C GLU A 54 -11.12 -22.54 11.23
N ARG A 55 -11.47 -21.38 11.80
CA ARG A 55 -12.12 -20.28 11.10
C ARG A 55 -11.69 -18.94 11.68
N CYS A 56 -11.52 -17.95 10.81
CA CYS A 56 -11.16 -16.58 11.17
C CYS A 56 -12.04 -15.57 10.42
N ASP A 57 -12.79 -14.75 11.17
CA ASP A 57 -13.65 -13.70 10.62
C ASP A 57 -13.09 -12.30 10.94
N PRO A 58 -12.47 -11.62 9.95
CA PRO A 58 -11.96 -10.26 10.10
C PRO A 58 -13.07 -9.22 10.01
N HIS A 59 -13.48 -8.68 11.16
CA HIS A 59 -14.37 -7.52 11.21
C HIS A 59 -13.59 -6.23 10.94
N VAL A 60 -13.88 -5.64 9.80
CA VAL A 60 -13.34 -4.36 9.32
C VAL A 60 -14.38 -3.23 9.42
N GLY A 61 -13.98 -1.99 9.17
CA GLY A 61 -14.86 -0.81 9.17
C GLY A 61 -14.72 0.09 10.40
N LEU A 62 -13.86 -0.27 11.36
CA LEU A 62 -13.61 0.54 12.56
C LEU A 62 -12.93 1.88 12.23
N LEU A 63 -12.22 1.96 11.09
CA LEU A 63 -11.59 3.18 10.60
C LEU A 63 -12.29 3.74 9.34
N HIS A 64 -13.53 3.32 9.06
CA HIS A 64 -14.26 3.79 7.88
C HIS A 64 -14.66 5.26 8.03
N ARG A 65 -14.22 6.10 7.09
CA ARG A 65 -14.40 7.57 7.15
C ARG A 65 -15.30 8.11 6.04
N GLY A 66 -15.84 7.26 5.17
CA GLY A 66 -16.61 7.69 4.01
C GLY A 66 -15.77 8.52 3.03
N THR A 67 -14.51 8.16 2.85
CA THR A 67 -13.51 8.88 2.05
C THR A 67 -13.97 9.03 0.60
N GLU A 68 -14.44 7.94 -0.02
CA GLU A 68 -14.96 7.96 -1.39
C GLU A 68 -16.16 8.91 -1.52
N LYS A 69 -17.00 9.03 -0.48
CA LYS A 69 -18.15 9.94 -0.49
C LYS A 69 -17.74 11.39 -0.32
N LEU A 70 -16.72 11.66 0.50
CA LEU A 70 -16.19 13.02 0.68
C LEU A 70 -15.53 13.51 -0.61
N ILE A 71 -14.86 12.64 -1.36
CA ILE A 71 -14.21 12.97 -2.65
C ILE A 71 -15.24 13.51 -3.65
N GLU A 72 -16.45 12.93 -3.74
CA GLU A 72 -17.53 13.38 -4.65
C GLU A 72 -17.94 14.85 -4.43
N TYR A 73 -17.75 15.39 -3.22
CA TYR A 73 -18.11 16.77 -2.91
C TYR A 73 -16.98 17.79 -3.08
N LYS A 74 -15.75 17.32 -3.31
CA LYS A 74 -14.53 18.14 -3.43
C LYS A 74 -14.06 18.24 -4.88
N THR A 75 -13.28 19.27 -5.19
CA THR A 75 -12.62 19.36 -6.50
C THR A 75 -11.45 18.38 -6.58
N TYR A 76 -10.98 18.06 -7.80
CA TYR A 76 -9.88 17.11 -7.98
C TYR A 76 -8.63 17.42 -7.13
N LEU A 77 -8.24 18.69 -7.06
CA LEU A 77 -7.09 19.13 -6.24
C LEU A 77 -7.38 19.06 -4.74
N GLN A 78 -8.59 19.39 -4.31
CA GLN A 78 -8.98 19.29 -2.90
C GLN A 78 -9.12 17.84 -2.44
N ALA A 79 -9.42 16.93 -3.35
CA ALA A 79 -9.55 15.51 -3.08
C ALA A 79 -8.19 14.78 -2.95
N LEU A 80 -7.11 15.34 -3.52
CA LEU A 80 -5.76 14.77 -3.48
C LEU A 80 -5.32 14.32 -2.07
N PRO A 81 -5.42 15.13 -0.99
CA PRO A 81 -4.91 14.75 0.33
C PRO A 81 -5.70 13.62 1.01
N TYR A 82 -6.83 13.17 0.45
CA TYR A 82 -7.47 11.95 0.93
C TYR A 82 -6.61 10.72 0.60
N PHE A 83 -5.93 10.71 -0.55
CA PHE A 83 -5.08 9.60 -0.97
C PHE A 83 -3.85 9.43 -0.07
N ASP A 84 -3.21 10.52 0.35
CA ASP A 84 -2.08 10.51 1.31
C ASP A 84 -2.46 9.88 2.66
N ARG A 85 -3.75 9.83 2.98
CA ARG A 85 -4.30 9.40 4.28
C ARG A 85 -4.95 8.03 4.24
N LEU A 86 -5.00 7.38 3.08
CA LEU A 86 -5.45 5.98 2.95
C LEU A 86 -4.35 5.09 3.52
N ASP A 87 -3.30 4.87 2.74
CA ASP A 87 -2.06 4.30 3.26
C ASP A 87 -1.13 5.42 3.75
N TYR A 88 -1.22 5.70 5.04
CA TYR A 88 -0.36 6.71 5.69
C TYR A 88 1.12 6.31 5.72
N CYS A 89 1.47 5.08 5.33
CA CYS A 89 2.85 4.62 5.22
C CYS A 89 3.45 4.88 3.83
N SER A 90 2.61 4.94 2.78
CA SER A 90 3.06 5.25 1.41
C SER A 90 2.27 6.38 0.73
N PRO A 91 2.24 7.59 1.32
CA PRO A 91 1.40 8.69 0.84
C PRO A 91 1.66 9.05 -0.62
N LEU A 92 2.92 9.19 -1.02
CA LEU A 92 3.27 9.54 -2.41
C LEU A 92 2.91 8.44 -3.41
N GLY A 93 2.94 7.17 -3.02
CA GLY A 93 2.50 6.07 -3.88
C GLY A 93 0.99 6.14 -4.16
N MET A 94 0.21 6.53 -3.16
CA MET A 94 -1.24 6.72 -3.28
C MET A 94 -1.58 7.97 -4.11
N GLU A 95 -0.87 9.08 -3.89
CA GLU A 95 -0.98 10.29 -4.73
C GLU A 95 -0.69 9.96 -6.21
N HIS A 96 0.33 9.14 -6.46
CA HIS A 96 0.80 8.83 -7.81
C HIS A 96 -0.31 8.19 -8.66
N SER A 97 -0.98 7.17 -8.12
CA SER A 97 -2.12 6.52 -8.77
C SER A 97 -3.25 7.49 -9.11
N TYR A 98 -3.62 8.34 -8.16
CA TYR A 98 -4.71 9.30 -8.36
C TYR A 98 -4.37 10.35 -9.42
N VAL A 99 -3.14 10.85 -9.38
CA VAL A 99 -2.65 11.84 -10.33
C VAL A 99 -2.57 11.26 -11.75
N LEU A 100 -2.07 10.04 -11.91
CA LEU A 100 -2.03 9.36 -13.21
C LEU A 100 -3.44 9.11 -13.77
N ALA A 101 -4.42 8.79 -12.93
CA ALA A 101 -5.82 8.66 -13.36
C ALA A 101 -6.36 9.98 -13.93
N ILE A 102 -6.11 11.10 -13.26
CA ILE A 102 -6.54 12.43 -13.74
C ILE A 102 -5.80 12.80 -15.04
N GLU A 103 -4.50 12.57 -15.10
CA GLU A 103 -3.67 12.90 -16.28
C GLU A 103 -4.09 12.11 -17.51
N LYS A 104 -4.48 10.85 -17.33
CA LYS A 104 -5.02 10.00 -18.40
C LYS A 104 -6.38 10.47 -18.90
N LEU A 105 -7.26 10.98 -18.03
CA LEU A 105 -8.54 11.58 -18.44
C LEU A 105 -8.35 12.94 -19.14
N LEU A 106 -7.38 13.73 -18.70
CA LEU A 106 -7.05 15.03 -19.30
C LEU A 106 -6.20 14.90 -20.57
N ASN A 107 -5.65 13.72 -20.84
CA ASN A 107 -4.71 13.46 -21.93
C ASN A 107 -3.50 14.43 -21.88
N LEU A 108 -2.94 14.62 -20.68
CA LEU A 108 -1.83 15.54 -20.43
C LEU A 108 -0.50 14.83 -20.48
N GLU A 109 0.44 15.41 -21.22
CA GLU A 109 1.85 15.01 -21.15
C GLU A 109 2.55 15.71 -19.99
N VAL A 110 3.15 14.90 -19.12
CA VAL A 110 3.94 15.37 -17.97
C VAL A 110 5.41 15.52 -18.40
N PRO A 111 6.11 16.60 -18.01
CA PRO A 111 7.52 16.76 -18.38
C PRO A 111 8.44 15.67 -17.82
N LEU A 112 9.51 15.35 -18.57
CA LEU A 112 10.46 14.28 -18.21
C LEU A 112 11.01 14.43 -16.78
N ARG A 113 11.46 15.64 -16.41
CA ARG A 113 12.00 15.91 -15.07
C ARG A 113 11.00 15.58 -13.96
N ALA A 114 9.73 15.92 -14.17
CA ALA A 114 8.68 15.64 -13.20
C ALA A 114 8.44 14.14 -13.05
N GLN A 115 8.49 13.38 -14.15
CA GLN A 115 8.37 11.93 -14.11
C GLN A 115 9.55 11.26 -13.38
N TYR A 116 10.79 11.71 -13.61
CA TYR A 116 11.97 11.24 -12.86
C TYR A 116 11.86 11.54 -11.37
N LEU A 117 11.40 12.74 -11.00
CA LEU A 117 11.18 13.10 -9.59
C LEU A 117 10.09 12.23 -8.95
N ARG A 118 9.01 11.93 -9.68
CA ARG A 118 7.95 11.03 -9.19
C ARG A 118 8.47 9.64 -8.92
N VAL A 119 9.18 9.03 -9.88
CA VAL A 119 9.79 7.70 -9.72
C VAL A 119 10.77 7.71 -8.55
N PHE A 120 11.65 8.71 -8.46
CA PHE A 120 12.62 8.83 -7.38
C PHE A 120 11.98 8.87 -5.99
N PHE A 121 10.95 9.70 -5.79
CA PHE A 121 10.26 9.77 -4.50
C PHE A 121 9.29 8.61 -4.24
N ALA A 122 8.75 7.98 -5.29
CA ALA A 122 7.97 6.76 -5.16
C ALA A 122 8.84 5.61 -4.64
N GLU A 123 10.07 5.46 -5.14
CA GLU A 123 11.01 4.45 -4.63
C GLU A 123 11.54 4.78 -3.23
N LEU A 124 11.76 6.06 -2.90
CA LEU A 124 12.04 6.46 -1.50
C LEU A 124 10.87 6.09 -0.56
N THR A 125 9.64 6.26 -1.05
CA THR A 125 8.43 5.88 -0.32
C THR A 125 8.32 4.36 -0.18
N ARG A 126 8.75 3.59 -1.18
CA ARG A 126 8.85 2.13 -1.12
C ARG A 126 9.82 1.67 -0.04
N ILE A 127 11.01 2.25 0.01
CA ILE A 127 11.98 2.00 1.10
C ILE A 127 11.34 2.31 2.45
N CYS A 128 10.75 3.50 2.61
CA CYS A 128 10.11 3.93 3.86
C CYS A 128 8.99 2.97 4.32
N ASN A 129 8.16 2.49 3.40
CA ASN A 129 7.10 1.53 3.70
C ASN A 129 7.67 0.18 4.13
N HIS A 130 8.63 -0.37 3.38
CA HIS A 130 9.28 -1.63 3.74
C HIS A 130 10.03 -1.56 5.07
N MET A 131 10.63 -0.42 5.43
CA MET A 131 11.27 -0.26 6.75
C MET A 131 10.26 -0.46 7.90
N LEU A 132 9.06 0.12 7.75
CA LEU A 132 8.01 -0.05 8.75
C LEU A 132 7.49 -1.48 8.79
N ASN A 133 7.22 -2.06 7.63
CA ASN A 133 6.74 -3.44 7.53
C ASN A 133 7.75 -4.44 8.11
N LEU A 134 8.98 -4.45 7.60
CA LEU A 134 10.03 -5.36 8.05
C LEU A 134 10.30 -5.18 9.56
N GLY A 135 10.35 -3.94 10.04
CA GLY A 135 10.51 -3.64 11.47
C GLY A 135 9.36 -4.16 12.33
N SER A 136 8.12 -3.89 11.94
CA SER A 136 6.92 -4.33 12.67
C SER A 136 6.73 -5.84 12.63
N HIS A 137 6.92 -6.49 11.48
CA HIS A 137 6.80 -7.94 11.36
C HIS A 137 7.83 -8.67 12.23
N VAL A 138 9.07 -8.19 12.27
CA VAL A 138 10.12 -8.74 13.14
C VAL A 138 9.79 -8.53 14.62
N MET A 139 9.21 -7.37 14.97
CA MET A 139 8.74 -7.08 16.33
C MET A 139 7.58 -7.99 16.74
N ASP A 140 6.63 -8.25 15.85
CA ASP A 140 5.45 -9.09 16.12
C ASP A 140 5.79 -10.56 16.33
N VAL A 141 6.87 -11.02 15.70
CA VAL A 141 7.43 -12.37 15.93
C VAL A 141 8.25 -12.40 17.24
N GLY A 142 8.72 -11.25 17.73
CA GLY A 142 9.28 -11.07 19.08
C GLY A 142 10.64 -10.39 19.15
N ALA A 143 11.24 -9.97 18.03
CA ALA A 143 12.56 -9.34 18.02
C ALA A 143 12.46 -7.80 18.03
N MET A 144 12.89 -7.18 19.12
CA MET A 144 12.73 -5.74 19.35
C MET A 144 13.82 -4.86 18.70
N THR A 145 15.05 -5.34 18.63
CA THR A 145 16.21 -4.51 18.24
C THR A 145 16.18 -4.05 16.78
N PRO A 146 15.93 -4.93 15.78
CA PRO A 146 15.97 -4.52 14.37
C PRO A 146 14.93 -3.43 14.06
N ASN A 147 13.79 -3.45 14.74
CA ASN A 147 12.74 -2.46 14.56
C ASN A 147 13.26 -1.03 14.81
N LEU A 148 13.98 -0.80 15.91
CA LEU A 148 14.52 0.52 16.25
C LEU A 148 15.53 1.03 15.20
N TRP A 149 16.36 0.14 14.64
CA TRP A 149 17.31 0.50 13.60
C TRP A 149 16.61 0.85 12.27
N MET A 150 15.58 0.09 11.89
CA MET A 150 14.78 0.40 10.70
C MET A 150 14.01 1.71 10.86
N PHE A 151 13.55 2.05 12.07
CA PHE A 151 12.91 3.34 12.34
C PHE A 151 13.89 4.53 12.23
N GLU A 152 15.18 4.34 12.51
CA GLU A 152 16.20 5.37 12.27
C GLU A 152 16.35 5.66 10.77
N ILE A 153 16.42 4.62 9.93
CA ILE A 153 16.44 4.77 8.46
C ILE A 153 15.16 5.45 7.97
N ARG A 154 14.02 5.07 8.55
CA ARG A 154 12.72 5.68 8.24
C ARG A 154 12.68 7.16 8.62
N GLU A 155 13.28 7.55 9.73
CA GLU A 155 13.36 8.95 10.15
C GLU A 155 14.14 9.81 9.16
N ASP A 156 15.25 9.29 8.62
CA ASP A 156 15.99 9.95 7.54
C ASP A 156 15.09 10.21 6.30
N CYS A 157 14.29 9.20 5.91
CA CYS A 157 13.34 9.33 4.81
C CYS A 157 12.30 10.42 5.07
N LEU A 158 11.75 10.49 6.29
CA LEU A 158 10.77 11.51 6.68
C LEU A 158 11.39 12.93 6.67
N ASN A 159 12.66 13.07 7.06
CA ASN A 159 13.39 14.35 6.96
C ASN A 159 13.56 14.79 5.50
N PHE A 160 13.78 13.84 4.57
CA PHE A 160 13.82 14.16 3.14
C PHE A 160 12.46 14.62 2.60
N PHE A 161 11.37 13.97 3.02
CA PHE A 161 10.01 14.42 2.65
C PHE A 161 9.69 15.81 3.20
N GLU A 162 10.10 16.11 4.44
CA GLU A 162 9.95 17.44 5.03
C GLU A 162 10.70 18.50 4.23
N ARG A 163 11.93 18.21 3.80
CA ARG A 163 12.72 19.15 2.99
C ARG A 163 12.16 19.33 1.58
N ALA A 164 11.49 18.33 1.02
CA ALA A 164 10.89 18.39 -0.31
C ALA A 164 9.52 19.10 -0.32
N SER A 165 8.68 18.84 0.67
CA SER A 165 7.27 19.27 0.68
C SER A 165 6.91 20.25 1.81
N GLY A 166 7.70 20.30 2.88
CA GLY A 166 7.40 21.00 4.13
C GLY A 166 6.65 20.14 5.17
N ALA A 167 6.27 18.91 4.83
CA ALA A 167 5.58 17.98 5.73
C ALA A 167 6.30 16.62 5.78
N ARG A 168 6.27 15.99 6.95
CA ARG A 168 6.99 14.73 7.20
C ARG A 168 6.30 13.50 6.61
N MET A 169 4.97 13.44 6.66
CA MET A 169 4.18 12.29 6.19
C MET A 169 3.29 12.69 5.00
N HIS A 170 2.21 13.43 5.25
CA HIS A 170 1.28 13.85 4.20
C HIS A 170 1.82 15.04 3.43
N SER A 171 2.31 14.79 2.21
CA SER A 171 3.15 15.71 1.46
C SER A 171 2.38 16.48 0.38
N ALA A 172 1.27 15.93 -0.16
CA ALA A 172 0.49 16.51 -1.26
C ALA A 172 1.38 17.10 -2.39
N TYR A 173 2.42 16.33 -2.71
CA TYR A 173 3.56 16.78 -3.51
C TYR A 173 3.38 16.44 -5.00
N PHE A 174 2.87 15.25 -5.29
CA PHE A 174 2.46 14.88 -6.63
C PHE A 174 1.12 15.55 -6.92
N ARG A 175 1.05 16.27 -8.04
CA ARG A 175 -0.16 16.98 -8.44
C ARG A 175 -0.48 16.69 -9.90
N PRO A 176 -1.75 16.79 -10.31
CA PRO A 176 -2.12 16.71 -11.72
C PRO A 176 -1.28 17.68 -12.56
N GLY A 177 -0.56 17.14 -13.54
CA GLY A 177 0.35 17.88 -14.43
C GLY A 177 1.82 17.87 -14.01
N GLY A 178 2.21 17.19 -12.93
CA GLY A 178 3.62 16.99 -12.55
C GLY A 178 3.85 16.98 -11.04
N VAL A 179 4.76 17.84 -10.60
CA VAL A 179 5.17 17.95 -9.19
C VAL A 179 4.95 19.39 -8.71
N HIS A 180 4.56 19.56 -7.44
CA HIS A 180 4.22 20.87 -6.91
C HIS A 180 5.39 21.86 -6.88
N GLN A 181 6.56 21.42 -6.40
CA GLN A 181 7.76 22.25 -6.24
C GLN A 181 9.01 21.45 -6.61
N ASP A 182 10.03 22.11 -7.13
CA ASP A 182 11.29 21.46 -7.47
C ASP A 182 12.10 21.18 -6.21
N VAL A 183 12.94 20.16 -6.28
CA VAL A 183 13.79 19.76 -5.17
C VAL A 183 15.06 20.62 -5.15
N PRO A 184 15.51 21.13 -3.99
CA PRO A 184 16.82 21.77 -3.90
C PRO A 184 17.93 20.80 -4.27
N LEU A 185 18.91 21.22 -5.09
CA LEU A 185 20.04 20.37 -5.51
C LEU A 185 20.77 19.71 -4.33
N LYS A 186 20.93 20.45 -3.23
CA LYS A 186 21.53 19.93 -1.99
C LYS A 186 20.78 18.73 -1.41
N LEU A 187 19.45 18.68 -1.56
CA LEU A 187 18.68 17.53 -1.08
C LEU A 187 19.01 16.27 -1.90
N LEU A 188 19.19 16.40 -3.22
CA LEU A 188 19.56 15.27 -4.07
C LEU A 188 20.96 14.74 -3.72
N THR A 189 21.92 15.62 -3.44
CA THR A 189 23.26 15.21 -3.00
C THR A 189 23.22 14.52 -1.64
N ASP A 190 22.47 15.06 -0.68
CA ASP A 190 22.38 14.46 0.66
C ASP A 190 21.72 13.06 0.61
N ILE A 191 20.74 12.85 -0.28
CA ILE A 191 20.13 11.53 -0.49
C ILE A 191 21.11 10.57 -1.18
N ALA A 192 21.90 11.05 -2.14
CA ALA A 192 22.93 10.25 -2.79
C ALA A 192 23.96 9.72 -1.77
N ASP A 193 24.46 10.60 -0.91
CA ASP A 193 25.40 10.23 0.16
C ASP A 193 24.77 9.21 1.13
N TRP A 194 23.49 9.40 1.47
CA TRP A 194 22.74 8.47 2.34
C TRP A 194 22.56 7.08 1.70
N LEU A 195 22.25 7.02 0.41
CA LEU A 195 22.11 5.77 -0.36
C LEU A 195 23.41 4.96 -0.42
N ASP A 196 24.57 5.63 -0.40
CA ASP A 196 25.89 4.96 -0.47
C ASP A 196 26.44 4.57 0.90
N THR A 197 26.16 5.34 1.95
CA THR A 197 26.83 5.18 3.24
C THR A 197 25.94 4.57 4.32
N ARG A 198 24.78 5.18 4.58
CA ARG A 198 23.98 4.92 5.78
C ARG A 198 22.95 3.84 5.57
N LEU A 199 22.21 3.89 4.45
CA LEU A 199 21.19 2.91 4.13
C LEU A 199 21.76 1.48 4.07
N PRO A 200 22.79 1.17 3.25
CA PRO A 200 23.27 -0.21 3.12
C PRO A 200 23.84 -0.75 4.42
N ARG A 201 24.56 0.08 5.20
CA ARG A 201 25.18 -0.33 6.45
C ARG A 201 24.13 -0.74 7.48
N LEU A 202 23.21 0.17 7.82
CA LEU A 202 22.20 -0.10 8.85
C LEU A 202 21.20 -1.17 8.40
N PHE A 203 20.83 -1.17 7.12
CA PHE A 203 19.88 -2.14 6.58
C PHE A 203 20.47 -3.56 6.58
N GLU A 204 21.68 -3.76 6.05
CA GLU A 204 22.29 -5.09 6.03
C GLU A 204 22.64 -5.58 7.44
N ASP A 205 23.10 -4.70 8.34
CA ASP A 205 23.32 -5.05 9.75
C ASP A 205 22.01 -5.53 10.40
N ALA A 206 20.89 -4.84 10.18
CA ALA A 206 19.59 -5.22 10.72
C ALA A 206 19.05 -6.53 10.11
N ILE A 207 19.19 -6.72 8.79
CA ILE A 207 18.75 -7.94 8.10
C ILE A 207 19.63 -9.14 8.48
N SER A 208 20.93 -8.96 8.69
CA SER A 208 21.84 -10.05 9.09
C SER A 208 21.42 -10.75 10.41
N LEU A 209 20.80 -10.00 11.33
CA LEU A 209 20.29 -10.52 12.60
C LEU A 209 19.02 -11.39 12.45
N VAL A 210 18.29 -11.21 11.35
CA VAL A 210 16.95 -11.78 11.14
C VAL A 210 16.98 -12.86 10.07
N ALA A 211 17.60 -12.58 8.92
CA ALA A 211 17.51 -13.40 7.71
C ALA A 211 17.96 -14.84 7.94
N ASP A 212 19.07 -15.06 8.65
CA ASP A 212 19.61 -16.40 8.94
C ASP A 212 19.28 -16.93 10.34
N ASN A 213 18.49 -16.19 11.11
CA ASN A 213 18.13 -16.60 12.44
C ASN A 213 17.18 -17.82 12.40
N ARG A 214 17.59 -18.90 13.07
CA ARG A 214 16.80 -20.13 13.21
C ARG A 214 15.41 -19.88 13.77
N ILE A 215 15.28 -19.02 14.78
CA ILE A 215 13.99 -18.74 15.45
C ILE A 215 13.05 -18.05 14.47
N PHE A 216 13.56 -17.09 13.70
CA PHE A 216 12.76 -16.37 12.72
C PHE A 216 12.33 -17.27 11.56
N LYS A 217 13.23 -18.13 11.06
CA LYS A 217 12.87 -19.14 10.05
C LYS A 217 11.82 -20.12 10.58
N GLN A 218 11.95 -20.62 11.81
CA GLN A 218 10.95 -21.50 12.42
C GLN A 218 9.56 -20.87 12.57
N ARG A 219 9.48 -19.54 12.62
CA ARG A 219 8.23 -18.78 12.78
C ARG A 219 7.67 -18.21 11.48
N ASN A 220 8.27 -18.50 10.33
CA ASN A 220 7.83 -17.95 9.04
C ASN A 220 7.92 -18.93 7.87
N VAL A 221 8.80 -19.92 7.95
CA VAL A 221 8.90 -21.00 6.97
C VAL A 221 7.70 -21.94 7.15
N ASP A 222 7.09 -22.34 6.03
CA ASP A 222 5.89 -23.20 5.98
C ASP A 222 4.62 -22.58 6.61
N ILE A 223 4.59 -21.27 6.87
CA ILE A 223 3.41 -20.57 7.39
C ILE A 223 2.64 -19.89 6.27
N ALA A 224 1.32 -20.10 6.28
CA ALA A 224 0.34 -19.54 5.36
C ALA A 224 0.74 -19.68 3.89
N VAL A 225 1.12 -20.89 3.48
CA VAL A 225 1.55 -21.18 2.11
C VAL A 225 0.42 -20.91 1.13
N VAL A 226 0.68 -20.07 0.11
CA VAL A 226 -0.32 -19.69 -0.90
C VAL A 226 0.12 -20.18 -2.27
N SER A 227 -0.65 -21.11 -2.86
CA SER A 227 -0.40 -21.61 -4.20
C SER A 227 -0.55 -20.52 -5.28
N LYS A 228 0.07 -20.72 -6.44
CA LYS A 228 -0.04 -19.78 -7.58
C LYS A 228 -1.48 -19.58 -8.04
N GLU A 229 -2.26 -20.66 -8.09
CA GLU A 229 -3.64 -20.61 -8.53
C GLU A 229 -4.52 -19.86 -7.52
N ASP A 230 -4.31 -20.11 -6.23
CA ASP A 230 -5.12 -19.49 -5.19
C ASP A 230 -4.77 -18.01 -5.02
N ALA A 231 -3.49 -17.62 -5.18
CA ALA A 231 -3.08 -16.22 -5.22
C ALA A 231 -3.83 -15.43 -6.32
N LEU A 232 -4.05 -16.04 -7.48
CA LEU A 232 -4.82 -15.43 -8.57
C LEU A 232 -6.32 -15.41 -8.29
N LYS A 233 -6.90 -16.51 -7.77
CA LYS A 233 -8.33 -16.59 -7.43
C LYS A 233 -8.73 -15.56 -6.37
N TRP A 234 -7.90 -15.36 -5.36
CA TRP A 234 -8.10 -14.35 -4.31
C TRP A 234 -7.74 -12.93 -4.75
N GLY A 235 -7.19 -12.75 -5.95
CA GLY A 235 -6.84 -11.43 -6.48
C GLY A 235 -5.75 -10.72 -5.68
N PHE A 236 -4.77 -11.48 -5.16
CA PHE A 236 -3.60 -10.91 -4.52
C PHE A 236 -2.79 -10.05 -5.49
N SER A 237 -1.88 -9.24 -4.97
CA SER A 237 -0.96 -8.42 -5.76
C SER A 237 0.30 -8.09 -4.96
N GLY A 238 1.32 -7.55 -5.62
CA GLY A 238 2.55 -7.10 -4.98
C GLY A 238 3.39 -8.23 -4.41
N PRO A 239 4.02 -8.00 -3.23
CA PRO A 239 4.86 -9.01 -2.58
C PRO A 239 4.14 -10.34 -2.31
N MET A 240 2.81 -10.33 -2.16
CA MET A 240 2.02 -11.56 -1.94
C MET A 240 2.04 -12.47 -3.17
N ILE A 241 1.84 -11.93 -4.38
CA ILE A 241 1.90 -12.70 -5.63
C ILE A 241 3.34 -13.10 -5.97
N ARG A 242 4.29 -12.20 -5.74
CA ARG A 242 5.72 -12.47 -5.97
C ARG A 242 6.26 -13.55 -5.02
N GLY A 243 5.83 -13.55 -3.76
CA GLY A 243 6.12 -14.61 -2.79
C GLY A 243 5.59 -15.97 -3.26
N SER A 244 4.39 -16.01 -3.86
CA SER A 244 3.81 -17.20 -4.47
C SER A 244 4.48 -17.64 -5.80
N GLY A 245 5.59 -17.01 -6.22
CA GLY A 245 6.37 -17.46 -7.37
C GLY A 245 5.83 -17.02 -8.74
N ILE A 246 5.00 -15.98 -8.79
CA ILE A 246 4.52 -15.37 -10.03
C ILE A 246 5.32 -14.07 -10.26
N PRO A 247 6.08 -13.95 -11.36
CA PRO A 247 6.87 -12.76 -11.67
C PRO A 247 5.96 -11.64 -12.23
N TRP A 248 5.12 -11.05 -11.37
CA TRP A 248 4.22 -9.95 -11.73
C TRP A 248 4.60 -8.66 -11.00
N ASP A 249 4.83 -7.61 -11.78
CA ASP A 249 5.06 -6.24 -11.32
C ASP A 249 4.54 -5.28 -12.40
N ILE A 250 3.70 -4.32 -11.99
CA ILE A 250 3.11 -3.34 -12.91
C ILE A 250 4.19 -2.44 -13.52
N ARG A 251 5.26 -2.13 -12.78
CA ARG A 251 6.34 -1.26 -13.26
C ARG A 251 7.08 -1.84 -14.46
N LYS A 252 7.10 -3.16 -14.63
CA LYS A 252 7.68 -3.85 -15.80
C LYS A 252 6.63 -4.22 -16.85
N SER A 253 5.48 -4.74 -16.42
CA SER A 253 4.45 -5.24 -17.34
C SER A 253 3.64 -4.14 -18.01
N GLN A 254 3.32 -3.08 -17.27
CA GLN A 254 2.58 -1.90 -17.72
C GLN A 254 3.28 -0.64 -17.20
N PRO A 255 4.47 -0.32 -17.74
CA PRO A 255 5.28 0.77 -17.22
C PRO A 255 4.54 2.10 -17.32
N TYR A 256 4.66 2.89 -16.25
CA TYR A 256 4.19 4.26 -16.17
C TYR A 256 5.36 5.19 -15.86
N ASP A 257 5.23 6.48 -16.19
CA ASP A 257 6.32 7.46 -16.10
C ASP A 257 7.62 6.92 -16.74
N VAL A 258 8.71 6.81 -15.97
CA VAL A 258 10.06 6.50 -16.46
C VAL A 258 10.50 5.07 -16.06
N TYR A 259 9.60 4.24 -15.55
CA TYR A 259 9.94 2.85 -15.18
C TYR A 259 10.44 2.00 -16.37
N ASP A 260 10.14 2.42 -17.60
CA ASP A 260 10.62 1.83 -18.85
C ASP A 260 12.12 2.06 -19.13
N ARG A 261 12.70 3.15 -18.59
CA ARG A 261 14.11 3.52 -18.82
C ARG A 261 15.07 3.07 -17.73
N VAL A 262 14.54 2.65 -16.58
CA VAL A 262 15.33 2.21 -15.43
C VAL A 262 15.47 0.69 -15.41
N ASP A 263 16.67 0.23 -15.09
CA ASP A 263 17.00 -1.18 -15.03
C ASP A 263 16.97 -1.70 -13.59
N PHE A 264 16.14 -2.72 -13.36
CA PHE A 264 15.94 -3.36 -12.07
C PHE A 264 15.36 -4.76 -12.27
N ASP A 265 15.59 -5.60 -11.28
CA ASP A 265 15.12 -6.99 -11.26
C ASP A 265 13.93 -7.13 -10.31
N VAL A 266 12.98 -8.01 -10.65
CA VAL A 266 11.81 -8.28 -9.81
C VAL A 266 12.09 -9.53 -8.97
N PRO A 267 12.16 -9.44 -7.63
CA PRO A 267 12.39 -10.60 -6.78
C PRO A 267 11.15 -11.50 -6.72
N VAL A 268 11.36 -12.82 -6.72
CA VAL A 268 10.30 -13.82 -6.76
C VAL A 268 10.64 -14.94 -5.77
N GLY A 269 9.65 -15.34 -4.97
CA GLY A 269 9.76 -16.44 -4.00
C GLY A 269 9.69 -17.82 -4.65
N THR A 270 10.10 -18.85 -3.89
CA THR A 270 10.17 -20.24 -4.37
C THR A 270 9.27 -21.21 -3.61
N ASN A 271 9.10 -20.99 -2.32
CA ASN A 271 8.42 -21.85 -1.35
C ASN A 271 7.02 -21.32 -0.97
N PHE A 272 6.67 -20.08 -1.35
CA PHE A 272 5.33 -19.49 -1.22
C PHE A 272 4.87 -19.19 0.22
N ASP A 273 5.81 -19.14 1.16
CA ASP A 273 5.57 -18.96 2.59
C ASP A 273 5.68 -17.47 3.03
N CYS A 274 5.54 -17.21 4.32
CA CYS A 274 5.75 -15.88 4.90
C CYS A 274 7.21 -15.42 4.79
N TYR A 275 8.18 -16.34 4.87
CA TYR A 275 9.60 -16.01 4.79
C TYR A 275 10.00 -15.49 3.39
N ASP A 276 9.51 -16.10 2.32
CA ASP A 276 9.73 -15.63 0.96
C ASP A 276 9.14 -14.24 0.75
N ARG A 277 7.95 -13.97 1.31
CA ARG A 277 7.33 -12.64 1.27
C ARG A 277 8.11 -11.60 2.05
N PHE A 278 8.79 -12.00 3.11
CA PHE A 278 9.74 -11.15 3.84
C PHE A 278 10.98 -10.87 2.97
N MET A 279 11.59 -11.90 2.39
CA MET A 279 12.79 -11.76 1.55
C MET A 279 12.54 -10.99 0.25
N VAL A 280 11.38 -11.14 -0.38
CA VAL A 280 10.97 -10.32 -1.54
C VAL A 280 11.02 -8.83 -1.20
N ARG A 281 10.54 -8.44 -0.01
CA ARG A 281 10.59 -7.03 0.43
C ARG A 281 12.01 -6.57 0.74
N VAL A 282 12.84 -7.45 1.29
CA VAL A 282 14.27 -7.16 1.51
C VAL A 282 14.97 -6.87 0.19
N GLU A 283 14.75 -7.70 -0.84
CA GLU A 283 15.31 -7.47 -2.16
C GLU A 283 14.71 -6.24 -2.85
N GLU A 284 13.41 -5.97 -2.68
CA GLU A 284 12.78 -4.77 -3.21
C GLU A 284 13.43 -3.48 -2.68
N VAL A 285 13.86 -3.45 -1.40
CA VAL A 285 14.63 -2.30 -0.86
C VAL A 285 15.95 -2.10 -1.62
N ARG A 286 16.67 -3.19 -1.91
CA ARG A 286 17.93 -3.13 -2.68
C ARG A 286 17.70 -2.65 -4.11
N GLN A 287 16.65 -3.15 -4.76
CA GLN A 287 16.28 -2.72 -6.11
C GLN A 287 15.78 -1.27 -6.14
N SER A 288 15.03 -0.83 -5.12
CA SER A 288 14.60 0.57 -4.97
C SER A 288 15.82 1.51 -4.89
N ALA A 289 16.82 1.14 -4.08
CA ALA A 289 18.08 1.90 -3.99
C ALA A 289 18.83 1.94 -5.32
N ARG A 290 18.83 0.85 -6.10
CA ARG A 290 19.41 0.79 -7.45
C ARG A 290 18.68 1.74 -8.42
N ILE A 291 17.35 1.74 -8.41
CA ILE A 291 16.53 2.64 -9.26
C ILE A 291 16.83 4.09 -8.89
N MET A 292 16.83 4.43 -7.60
CA MET A 292 17.11 5.80 -7.13
C MET A 292 18.48 6.30 -7.60
N LYS A 293 19.52 5.45 -7.56
CA LYS A 293 20.87 5.80 -8.06
C LYS A 293 20.87 6.08 -9.57
N GLN A 294 20.15 5.28 -10.35
CA GLN A 294 20.01 5.52 -11.79
C GLN A 294 19.24 6.82 -12.07
N CYS A 295 18.14 7.06 -11.35
CA CYS A 295 17.38 8.30 -11.48
C CYS A 295 18.20 9.55 -11.15
N LEU A 296 19.14 9.48 -10.20
CA LEU A 296 20.03 10.59 -9.87
C LEU A 296 21.06 10.87 -10.99
N ASN A 297 21.59 9.83 -11.61
CA ASN A 297 22.57 9.96 -12.71
C ASN A 297 21.93 10.51 -13.99
N ASP A 298 20.72 10.06 -14.30
CA ASP A 298 20.03 10.36 -15.57
C ASP A 298 19.01 11.52 -15.43
N MET A 299 19.01 12.24 -14.31
CA MET A 299 18.01 13.27 -14.05
C MET A 299 18.14 14.43 -15.04
N PRO A 300 17.13 14.71 -15.90
CA PRO A 300 17.19 15.81 -16.83
C PRO A 300 16.97 17.16 -16.12
N GLU A 301 17.56 18.21 -16.68
CA GLU A 301 17.11 19.58 -16.43
C GLU A 301 15.81 19.85 -17.20
N GLY A 302 14.90 20.64 -16.61
CA GLY A 302 13.64 20.94 -17.27
C GLY A 302 12.54 21.47 -16.35
N PRO A 303 11.33 21.70 -16.88
CA PRO A 303 10.18 22.08 -16.09
C PRO A 303 9.68 20.90 -15.25
N ILE A 304 9.16 21.21 -14.05
CA ILE A 304 8.60 20.23 -13.10
C ILE A 304 7.08 20.01 -13.24
N ALA A 305 6.43 20.82 -14.05
CA ALA A 305 5.00 20.80 -14.25
C ALA A 305 4.66 21.15 -15.70
N SER A 306 3.53 20.65 -16.17
CA SER A 306 3.03 20.87 -17.53
C SER A 306 2.92 22.36 -17.86
N PHE A 307 3.13 22.69 -19.13
CA PHE A 307 3.00 24.06 -19.63
C PHE A 307 1.55 24.53 -19.69
N ASP A 308 0.58 23.61 -19.65
CA ASP A 308 -0.83 23.99 -19.63
C ASP A 308 -1.22 24.67 -18.31
N ARG A 309 -1.37 25.99 -18.40
CA ARG A 309 -1.76 26.87 -17.28
C ARG A 309 -3.23 26.71 -16.86
N LYS A 310 -4.03 25.94 -17.60
CA LYS A 310 -5.41 25.61 -17.22
C LYS A 310 -5.49 24.44 -16.24
N VAL A 311 -4.41 23.70 -16.06
CA VAL A 311 -4.34 22.55 -15.13
C VAL A 311 -3.27 22.80 -14.06
N SER A 312 -2.05 23.15 -14.49
CA SER A 312 -0.98 23.49 -13.55
C SER A 312 -0.99 24.99 -13.22
N PRO A 313 -0.89 25.37 -11.93
CA PRO A 313 -0.80 26.78 -11.56
C PRO A 313 0.50 27.43 -12.08
N PRO A 314 0.47 28.72 -12.42
CA PRO A 314 1.67 29.45 -12.82
C PRO A 314 2.62 29.71 -11.65
N LYS A 315 3.90 29.93 -11.95
CA LYS A 315 4.90 30.28 -10.93
C LYS A 315 4.55 31.63 -10.28
N ARG A 316 4.82 31.79 -8.98
CA ARG A 316 4.46 33.03 -8.24
C ARG A 316 5.13 34.29 -8.80
N GLY A 317 6.32 34.17 -9.39
CA GLY A 317 7.00 35.30 -10.03
C GLY A 317 6.28 35.80 -11.30
N GLU A 318 5.72 34.87 -12.08
CA GLU A 318 4.96 35.16 -13.30
C GLU A 318 3.55 35.67 -12.98
N MET A 319 2.87 35.01 -12.02
CA MET A 319 1.53 35.38 -11.54
C MET A 319 1.42 36.83 -11.07
N LYS A 320 2.48 37.39 -10.48
CA LYS A 320 2.50 38.78 -10.02
C LYS A 320 2.72 39.82 -11.14
N ARG A 321 3.08 39.38 -12.35
CA ARG A 321 3.45 40.25 -13.47
C ARG A 321 2.50 40.14 -14.66
N SER A 322 1.97 38.95 -14.95
CA SER A 322 1.02 38.70 -16.04
C SER A 322 -0.41 38.65 -15.51
N MET A 323 -1.32 39.32 -16.22
CA MET A 323 -2.75 39.30 -15.92
C MET A 323 -3.35 37.92 -16.18
N GLU A 324 -2.98 37.25 -17.27
CA GLU A 324 -3.44 35.91 -17.63
C GLU A 324 -3.04 34.89 -16.56
N ALA A 325 -1.78 34.96 -16.09
CA ALA A 325 -1.30 34.09 -15.02
C ALA A 325 -2.09 34.31 -13.71
N LEU A 326 -2.47 35.54 -13.39
CA LEU A 326 -3.31 35.83 -12.24
C LEU A 326 -4.73 35.28 -12.40
N ILE A 327 -5.33 35.41 -13.59
CA ILE A 327 -6.66 34.87 -13.90
C ILE A 327 -6.65 33.34 -13.74
N HIS A 328 -5.66 32.66 -14.35
CA HIS A 328 -5.52 31.21 -14.23
C HIS A 328 -5.33 30.75 -12.79
N HIS A 329 -4.45 31.42 -12.03
CA HIS A 329 -4.26 31.12 -10.62
C HIS A 329 -5.58 31.29 -9.83
N PHE A 330 -6.30 32.40 -10.03
CA PHE A 330 -7.55 32.65 -9.33
C PHE A 330 -8.60 31.59 -9.65
N LYS A 331 -8.78 31.24 -10.92
CA LYS A 331 -9.75 30.22 -11.37
C LYS A 331 -9.41 28.82 -10.87
N LEU A 332 -8.14 28.41 -10.94
CA LEU A 332 -7.69 27.09 -10.47
C LEU A 332 -7.94 26.86 -8.98
N TYR A 333 -7.76 27.88 -8.14
CA TYR A 333 -7.90 27.72 -6.68
C TYR A 333 -9.30 28.01 -6.15
N THR A 334 -10.17 28.65 -6.93
CA THR A 334 -11.57 28.90 -6.56
C THR A 334 -12.51 27.86 -7.16
N GLU A 335 -12.47 27.70 -8.47
CA GLU A 335 -13.32 26.79 -9.24
C GLU A 335 -12.64 25.44 -9.42
N GLY A 336 -11.36 25.41 -9.78
CA GLY A 336 -10.67 24.18 -10.18
C GLY A 336 -10.69 23.95 -11.68
N PHE A 337 -9.86 23.02 -12.16
CA PHE A 337 -9.87 22.59 -13.55
C PHE A 337 -11.02 21.61 -13.82
N HIS A 338 -11.54 21.65 -15.04
CA HIS A 338 -12.58 20.72 -15.49
C HIS A 338 -11.91 19.51 -16.14
N VAL A 339 -12.44 18.33 -15.85
CA VAL A 339 -11.97 17.08 -16.46
C VAL A 339 -13.04 16.62 -17.47
N PRO A 340 -12.68 16.26 -18.71
CA PRO A 340 -13.61 15.73 -19.70
C PRO A 340 -14.44 14.57 -19.14
N ALA A 341 -15.68 14.43 -19.62
CA ALA A 341 -16.53 13.31 -19.23
C ALA A 341 -15.91 11.99 -19.72
N GLY A 342 -15.80 11.02 -18.83
CA GLY A 342 -15.15 9.74 -19.11
C GLY A 342 -14.89 8.91 -17.86
N GLU A 343 -14.48 7.67 -18.08
CA GLU A 343 -14.17 6.72 -17.02
C GLU A 343 -12.76 6.16 -17.25
N VAL A 344 -12.00 6.02 -16.17
CA VAL A 344 -10.66 5.43 -16.24
C VAL A 344 -10.39 4.56 -15.03
N TYR A 345 -9.73 3.44 -15.28
CA TYR A 345 -9.03 2.68 -14.25
C TYR A 345 -7.52 2.81 -14.48
N VAL A 346 -6.81 3.27 -13.45
CA VAL A 346 -5.34 3.27 -13.43
C VAL A 346 -4.90 2.55 -12.18
N ALA A 347 -3.92 1.67 -12.36
CA ALA A 347 -3.30 0.96 -11.27
C ALA A 347 -1.78 1.20 -11.29
N THR A 348 -1.20 1.36 -10.11
CA THR A 348 0.24 1.48 -9.91
C THR A 348 0.74 0.43 -8.93
N GLU A 349 2.02 0.09 -9.02
CA GLU A 349 2.66 -0.77 -8.04
C GLU A 349 3.00 0.04 -6.78
N SER A 350 2.08 0.09 -5.81
CA SER A 350 2.41 0.55 -4.46
C SER A 350 3.35 -0.45 -3.76
N PRO A 351 4.00 -0.09 -2.64
CA PRO A 351 4.85 -1.01 -1.88
C PRO A 351 4.11 -2.25 -1.36
N LYS A 352 2.79 -2.14 -1.17
CA LYS A 352 1.91 -3.22 -0.73
C LYS A 352 1.40 -4.08 -1.89
N GLY A 353 1.41 -3.54 -3.11
CA GLY A 353 0.96 -4.20 -4.35
C GLY A 353 0.20 -3.27 -5.28
N GLU A 354 -0.72 -3.83 -6.06
CA GLU A 354 -1.49 -3.08 -7.04
C GLU A 354 -2.57 -2.22 -6.38
N PHE A 355 -2.28 -0.93 -6.25
CA PHE A 355 -3.24 0.08 -5.82
C PHE A 355 -3.89 0.68 -7.07
N GLY A 356 -5.22 0.62 -7.13
CA GLY A 356 -5.98 1.07 -8.30
C GLY A 356 -6.96 2.18 -7.96
N VAL A 357 -7.16 3.09 -8.91
CA VAL A 357 -8.16 4.17 -8.83
C VAL A 357 -9.05 4.09 -10.04
N TYR A 358 -10.34 3.87 -9.79
CA TYR A 358 -11.41 3.97 -10.77
C TYR A 358 -12.10 5.33 -10.64
N LEU A 359 -11.90 6.20 -11.62
CA LEU A 359 -12.36 7.58 -11.61
C LEU A 359 -13.37 7.79 -12.73
N VAL A 360 -14.54 8.32 -12.38
CA VAL A 360 -15.62 8.72 -13.29
C VAL A 360 -15.76 10.23 -13.22
N ALA A 361 -15.61 10.88 -14.38
CA ALA A 361 -15.79 12.31 -14.56
C ALA A 361 -17.04 12.58 -15.41
N ASP A 362 -17.81 13.60 -15.04
CA ASP A 362 -19.04 14.04 -15.73
C ASP A 362 -18.83 15.30 -16.59
N GLY A 363 -17.58 15.74 -16.78
CA GLY A 363 -17.25 17.01 -17.42
C GLY A 363 -17.07 18.18 -16.45
N SER A 364 -17.36 17.99 -15.16
CA SER A 364 -17.26 19.03 -14.14
C SER A 364 -15.84 19.16 -13.54
N ASN A 365 -15.71 20.05 -12.56
CA ASN A 365 -14.51 20.26 -11.74
C ASN A 365 -14.41 19.31 -10.53
N LYS A 366 -15.40 18.42 -10.36
CA LYS A 366 -15.47 17.43 -9.29
C LYS A 366 -15.53 16.02 -9.89
N PRO A 367 -14.95 15.01 -9.23
CA PRO A 367 -15.16 13.64 -9.64
C PRO A 367 -16.60 13.23 -9.34
N TYR A 368 -17.28 12.65 -10.33
CA TYR A 368 -18.64 12.11 -10.15
C TYR A 368 -18.61 10.88 -9.26
N ARG A 369 -17.63 9.99 -9.49
CA ARG A 369 -17.36 8.84 -8.64
C ARG A 369 -15.87 8.55 -8.61
N CYS A 370 -15.36 8.22 -7.43
CA CYS A 370 -13.99 7.76 -7.24
C CYS A 370 -14.02 6.49 -6.39
N LYS A 371 -13.79 5.34 -7.02
CA LYS A 371 -13.69 4.05 -6.34
C LYS A 371 -12.21 3.66 -6.23
N ILE A 372 -11.79 3.32 -5.02
CA ILE A 372 -10.41 2.89 -4.77
C ILE A 372 -10.38 1.37 -4.72
N ARG A 373 -9.44 0.77 -5.46
CA ARG A 373 -9.06 -0.65 -5.37
C ARG A 373 -7.85 -0.75 -4.42
N PRO A 374 -8.09 -1.02 -3.13
CA PRO A 374 -7.04 -1.25 -2.12
C PRO A 374 -6.24 -2.53 -2.36
N THR A 375 -5.03 -2.57 -1.83
CA THR A 375 -4.25 -3.82 -1.75
C THR A 375 -4.68 -4.64 -0.54
N ALA A 376 -4.67 -4.04 0.64
CA ALA A 376 -4.87 -4.79 1.88
C ALA A 376 -6.27 -5.38 2.04
N PHE A 377 -7.31 -4.85 1.40
CA PHE A 377 -8.64 -5.48 1.44
C PHE A 377 -8.67 -6.80 0.65
N SER A 378 -7.99 -6.83 -0.49
CA SER A 378 -7.87 -8.04 -1.32
C SER A 378 -7.01 -9.09 -0.63
N HIS A 379 -6.07 -8.67 0.22
CA HIS A 379 -5.30 -9.58 1.07
C HIS A 379 -6.16 -10.06 2.25
N LEU A 380 -6.76 -9.15 3.02
CA LEU A 380 -7.48 -9.44 4.26
C LEU A 380 -8.72 -10.32 4.06
N GLN A 381 -9.38 -10.27 2.90
CA GLN A 381 -10.48 -11.19 2.58
C GLN A 381 -10.06 -12.67 2.59
N ALA A 382 -8.79 -12.95 2.34
CA ALA A 382 -8.24 -14.31 2.31
C ALA A 382 -7.63 -14.72 3.66
N MET A 383 -7.85 -13.94 4.73
CA MET A 383 -7.30 -14.22 6.06
C MET A 383 -7.79 -15.57 6.59
N ASP A 384 -9.08 -15.91 6.39
CA ASP A 384 -9.64 -17.21 6.79
C ASP A 384 -8.91 -18.37 6.11
N PHE A 385 -8.74 -18.28 4.78
CA PHE A 385 -8.00 -19.26 3.99
C PHE A 385 -6.54 -19.41 4.45
N MET A 386 -5.86 -18.29 4.73
CA MET A 386 -4.46 -18.28 5.14
C MET A 386 -4.23 -18.76 6.57
N MET A 387 -5.22 -18.65 7.46
CA MET A 387 -5.11 -19.02 8.86
C MET A 387 -5.55 -20.44 9.16
N LYS A 388 -6.37 -21.04 8.30
CA LYS A 388 -6.94 -22.36 8.55
C LYS A 388 -5.84 -23.42 8.73
N GLY A 389 -5.88 -24.14 9.85
CA GLY A 389 -4.92 -25.18 10.20
C GLY A 389 -3.61 -24.67 10.82
N HIS A 390 -3.46 -23.37 11.01
CA HIS A 390 -2.32 -22.76 11.71
C HIS A 390 -2.61 -22.53 13.20
N MET A 391 -1.55 -22.34 13.99
CA MET A 391 -1.70 -22.04 15.41
C MET A 391 -2.04 -20.57 15.64
N LEU A 392 -2.68 -20.25 16.77
CA LEU A 392 -2.97 -18.87 17.17
C LEU A 392 -1.73 -17.95 17.14
N ALA A 393 -0.55 -18.47 17.49
CA ALA A 393 0.70 -17.72 17.48
C ALA A 393 1.13 -17.29 16.07
N ASP A 394 0.75 -18.04 15.03
CA ASP A 394 1.14 -17.76 13.65
C ASP A 394 0.36 -16.59 13.05
N THR A 395 -0.77 -16.22 13.67
CA THR A 395 -1.61 -15.08 13.27
C THR A 395 -0.81 -13.79 13.12
N THR A 396 0.15 -13.54 14.03
CA THR A 396 0.96 -12.31 13.99
C THR A 396 1.97 -12.32 12.84
N ALA A 397 2.54 -13.49 12.53
CA ALA A 397 3.43 -13.66 11.39
C ALA A 397 2.67 -13.46 10.06
N VAL A 398 1.47 -14.03 9.94
CA VAL A 398 0.60 -13.87 8.76
C VAL A 398 0.20 -12.42 8.55
N LEU A 399 -0.28 -11.73 9.60
CA LEU A 399 -0.65 -10.31 9.52
C LEU A 399 0.52 -9.43 9.10
N GLY A 400 1.71 -9.65 9.67
CA GLY A 400 2.91 -8.91 9.30
C GLY A 400 3.35 -9.19 7.86
N ALA A 401 3.24 -10.44 7.38
CA ALA A 401 3.56 -10.80 6.01
C ALA A 401 2.61 -10.19 4.97
N MET A 402 1.35 -9.92 5.33
CA MET A 402 0.35 -9.27 4.46
C MET A 402 0.51 -7.75 4.38
N ASP A 403 1.09 -7.13 5.42
CA ASP A 403 1.35 -5.68 5.49
C ASP A 403 0.08 -4.81 5.39
N ILE A 404 -0.84 -5.03 6.32
CA ILE A 404 -2.15 -4.37 6.29
C ILE A 404 -2.07 -3.01 6.97
N VAL A 405 -2.53 -1.98 6.26
CA VAL A 405 -2.81 -0.66 6.83
C VAL A 405 -4.30 -0.40 6.76
N PHE A 406 -4.95 -0.27 7.92
CA PHE A 406 -6.42 -0.19 7.97
C PHE A 406 -7.00 1.07 7.33
N GLY A 407 -6.21 2.14 7.22
CA GLY A 407 -6.64 3.35 6.53
C GLY A 407 -6.92 3.11 5.05
N GLU A 408 -6.20 2.18 4.41
CA GLU A 408 -6.53 1.76 3.06
C GLU A 408 -7.64 0.71 3.07
N CYS A 409 -7.78 -0.16 4.08
CA CYS A 409 -8.86 -1.18 4.17
C CYS A 409 -10.25 -0.59 4.43
N ASP A 410 -10.35 0.52 5.16
CA ASP A 410 -11.61 1.11 5.59
C ASP A 410 -11.76 2.49 4.95
N ARG A 411 -12.28 2.53 3.72
CA ARG A 411 -12.35 3.77 2.91
C ARG A 411 -13.72 4.40 2.93
#